data_AF-A0A3P8EXM4-F1
#
_entry.id   AF-A0A3P8EXM4-F1
#
_cell.length_a   1.000
_cell.length_b   1.000
_cell.length_c   1.000
_cell.angle_alpha   90.00
_cell.angle_beta   90.00
_cell.angle_gamma   90.00
#
_symmetry.space_group_name_H-M   'P 1'
#
loop_
_entity.id
_entity.type
_entity.pdbx_description
1 polymer ?
#
loop_
_entity_poly.entity_id
_entity_poly.type
_entity_poly.pdbx_seq_one_letter_code
_entity_poly.pdbx_strand_id
1 'polypeptide(L)'
;MLEVPIESTRSRRSTKTATAFEPLRIYLHYDESVLNLPSEKQLFVNSSLLPEAAGYWENVLRVARTEAPIRLRRKCVSSYYYYRNEKKRVACDRGCREATNCGETIIPPEHLLECSYCLSSDDCYSSGEEGEGVRDADFILYVTAIATKRCDSVDTLAYAAHCQQEARLDRPVAGYVNLCPSALSTHRHDREILFSTVKHEILHALGFSVGLYAFFRDENGKPRTKRNRYGKPISFNKEFGYYDWDRNTITTVLREDWWTGEGRVSRLLRPKNEMSSTSLRLRSAGGRHSTHPLGENEAMTGTHTQNPVYSRMTLALLEDSGWYKPNYEEAEELHWGRKLGCDFVKKSCGEWINSKIENGELPSPFCNEVKHDGQKSLAYYFRCTSQRDSLAICNLVPYKKELPVQFRNFAKIEGVSAVGAKHYGGTVELADYCPYSQEFQWKLPNSTLRQDSRCELEGNNRDGEDILEVYGTLSRCFDFKQPFRERKCGRVRSLLHYMAGCYEHSCQNGTLHIAVHDSDFYPCYSTGQHIHIKRITDGWLREGVIVCPPCDEFCSQCKNHDVVPLYIGRLIRNCAQNRLTVLSFQGSDILPCVKELSSGWSHCCHDISRYDVAVLIGNCGRRLSTEQCGGT
;
A
#
# COMPACT_ATOMS: atom_id res chain seq x y z
N MET A 1 23.19 8.66 23.47
CA MET A 1 22.55 9.64 22.56
C MET A 1 22.96 11.03 22.98
N LEU A 2 23.38 11.86 22.02
CA LEU A 2 23.88 13.21 22.24
C LEU A 2 22.70 14.19 22.07
N GLU A 3 22.38 14.95 23.13
CA GLU A 3 21.40 16.03 23.04
C GLU A 3 22.04 17.32 22.54
N VAL A 4 21.39 18.01 21.62
CA VAL A 4 21.80 19.33 21.13
C VAL A 4 21.26 20.40 22.08
N PRO A 5 22.13 21.23 22.69
CA PRO A 5 21.68 22.42 23.40
C PRO A 5 20.96 23.34 22.42
N ILE A 6 19.71 23.69 22.72
CA ILE A 6 19.06 24.83 22.08
C ILE A 6 19.40 26.06 22.92
N GLU A 7 20.19 26.98 22.37
CA GLU A 7 20.41 28.27 23.00
C GLU A 7 19.13 29.09 22.89
N SER A 8 18.38 29.22 23.99
CA SER A 8 17.33 30.24 24.04
C SER A 8 18.02 31.59 24.20
N THR A 9 17.95 32.45 23.19
CA THR A 9 18.10 33.89 23.42
C THR A 9 17.17 34.26 24.58
N ARG A 10 17.70 34.98 25.57
CA ARG A 10 16.95 35.43 26.76
C ARG A 10 15.71 36.23 26.31
N SER A 11 14.59 35.56 26.08
CA SER A 11 13.30 36.23 26.00
C SER A 11 12.94 36.65 27.42
N ARG A 12 13.11 37.95 27.69
CA ARG A 12 12.49 38.62 28.82
C ARG A 12 11.03 38.19 28.89
N ARG A 13 10.68 37.47 29.96
CA ARG A 13 9.36 37.35 30.59
C ARG A 13 8.23 37.97 29.73
N SER A 14 7.87 37.30 28.63
CA SER A 14 6.71 37.65 27.83
C SER A 14 5.61 36.65 28.17
N THR A 15 4.50 37.20 28.63
CA THR A 15 3.22 36.55 28.90
C THR A 15 2.84 35.54 27.82
N LYS A 16 2.36 34.36 28.25
CA LYS A 16 1.71 33.29 27.45
C LYS A 16 1.22 33.74 26.06
N THR A 17 2.09 33.76 25.07
CA THR A 17 1.73 33.64 23.66
C THR A 17 1.92 32.17 23.32
N ALA A 18 0.85 31.51 22.87
CA ALA A 18 0.91 30.12 22.42
C ALA A 18 2.08 29.98 21.43
N THR A 19 2.95 28.99 21.62
CA THR A 19 4.01 28.66 20.67
C THR A 19 3.37 28.43 19.30
N ALA A 20 3.63 29.35 18.36
CA ALA A 20 3.13 29.22 17.00
C ALA A 20 3.86 28.04 16.33
N PHE A 21 3.07 27.11 15.77
CA PHE A 21 3.59 26.02 14.95
C PHE A 21 3.71 26.52 13.51
N GLU A 22 4.90 26.41 12.94
CA GLU A 22 5.21 26.88 11.58
C GLU A 22 5.73 25.72 10.71
N PRO A 23 5.73 25.83 9.37
CA PRO A 23 6.29 24.80 8.48
C PRO A 23 7.68 24.35 8.90
N LEU A 24 7.85 23.03 8.97
CA LEU A 24 9.13 22.36 9.23
C LEU A 24 10.11 22.73 8.11
N ARG A 25 11.37 22.97 8.48
CA ARG A 25 12.47 23.22 7.54
C ARG A 25 13.51 22.12 7.66
N ILE A 26 13.73 21.39 6.58
CA ILE A 26 14.68 20.28 6.48
C ILE A 26 15.88 20.75 5.65
N TYR A 27 17.04 20.87 6.31
CA TYR A 27 18.29 21.13 5.61
C TYR A 27 18.90 19.82 5.10
N LEU A 28 19.08 19.72 3.78
CA LEU A 28 19.71 18.57 3.13
C LEU A 28 21.22 18.81 3.01
N HIS A 29 22.01 17.93 3.61
CA HIS A 29 23.47 17.93 3.46
C HIS A 29 23.92 16.71 2.69
N TYR A 30 24.50 16.91 1.51
CA TYR A 30 24.94 15.84 0.62
C TYR A 30 26.41 15.51 0.85
N ASP A 31 26.68 14.23 1.13
CA ASP A 31 28.02 13.69 1.26
C ASP A 31 28.70 13.50 -0.12
N GLU A 32 30.04 13.44 -0.14
CA GLU A 32 30.81 13.19 -1.37
C GLU A 32 30.41 11.90 -2.10
N SER A 33 29.92 10.88 -1.37
CA SER A 33 29.39 9.66 -1.98
C SER A 33 28.25 9.91 -2.98
N VAL A 34 27.41 10.91 -2.74
CA VAL A 34 26.35 11.31 -3.68
C VAL A 34 26.96 12.05 -4.88
N LEU A 35 28.00 12.85 -4.65
CA LEU A 35 28.70 13.58 -5.71
C LEU A 35 29.47 12.65 -6.66
N ASN A 36 29.88 11.48 -6.16
CA ASN A 36 30.58 10.44 -6.91
C ASN A 36 29.64 9.52 -7.71
N LEU A 37 28.32 9.70 -7.62
CA LEU A 37 27.37 8.97 -8.45
C LEU A 37 27.48 9.40 -9.93
N PRO A 38 27.09 8.53 -10.88
CA PRO A 38 26.94 8.93 -12.27
C PRO A 38 26.04 10.16 -12.39
N SER A 39 26.39 11.10 -13.27
CA SER A 39 25.75 12.42 -13.42
C SER A 39 24.23 12.37 -13.48
N GLU A 40 23.66 11.37 -14.17
CA GLU A 40 22.21 11.17 -14.28
C GLU A 40 21.56 10.87 -12.91
N LYS A 41 22.15 9.95 -12.14
CA LYS A 41 21.66 9.57 -10.80
C LYS A 41 21.90 10.69 -9.80
N GLN A 42 23.04 11.36 -9.86
CA GLN A 42 23.35 12.51 -9.02
C GLN A 42 22.33 13.64 -9.23
N LEU A 43 22.05 13.99 -10.49
CA LEU A 43 21.04 15.01 -10.82
C LEU A 43 19.67 14.59 -10.30
N PHE A 44 19.27 13.33 -10.50
CA PHE A 44 18.01 12.80 -9.98
C PHE A 44 17.90 12.91 -8.45
N VAL A 45 18.95 12.54 -7.72
CA VAL A 45 19.01 12.61 -6.24
C VAL A 45 18.92 14.06 -5.75
N ASN A 46 19.67 14.97 -6.37
CA ASN A 46 19.83 16.34 -5.90
C ASN A 46 18.68 17.28 -6.32
N SER A 47 18.04 17.03 -7.47
CA SER A 47 17.04 17.95 -8.02
C SER A 47 15.60 17.46 -7.87
N SER A 48 15.40 16.16 -7.64
CA SER A 48 14.07 15.55 -7.65
C SER A 48 13.85 14.67 -6.40
N LEU A 49 14.60 13.57 -6.25
CA LEU A 49 14.31 12.54 -5.23
C LEU A 49 14.24 13.09 -3.80
N LEU A 50 15.32 13.72 -3.33
CA LEU A 50 15.41 14.18 -1.94
C LEU A 50 14.64 15.48 -1.69
N PRO A 51 14.72 16.51 -2.58
CA PRO A 51 13.95 17.73 -2.40
C PRO A 51 12.43 17.51 -2.40
N GLU A 52 11.89 16.70 -3.32
CA GLU A 52 10.43 16.45 -3.33
C GLU A 52 10.00 15.60 -2.12
N ALA A 53 10.79 14.61 -1.70
CA ALA A 53 10.49 13.80 -0.52
C ALA A 53 10.59 14.58 0.80
N ALA A 54 11.59 15.46 0.94
CA ALA A 54 11.71 16.35 2.09
C ALA A 54 10.61 17.42 2.07
N GLY A 55 10.36 18.04 0.91
CA GLY A 55 9.32 19.05 0.72
C GLY A 55 7.92 18.55 1.04
N TYR A 56 7.62 17.27 0.78
CA TYR A 56 6.40 16.62 1.26
C TYR A 56 6.27 16.74 2.79
N TRP A 57 7.31 16.36 3.55
CA TRP A 57 7.27 16.45 5.01
C TRP A 57 7.29 17.88 5.55
N GLU A 58 7.93 18.82 4.85
CA GLU A 58 7.86 20.25 5.16
C GLU A 58 6.43 20.80 5.00
N ASN A 59 5.70 20.34 3.97
CA ASN A 59 4.31 20.72 3.76
C ASN A 59 3.37 20.06 4.78
N VAL A 60 3.60 18.78 5.11
CA VAL A 60 2.77 17.99 6.01
C VAL A 60 2.97 18.36 7.49
N LEU A 61 4.18 18.70 7.91
CA LEU A 61 4.49 18.90 9.33
C LEU A 61 4.70 20.36 9.69
N ARG A 62 4.18 20.74 10.86
CA ARG A 62 4.50 22.00 11.51
C ARG A 62 5.26 21.73 12.80
N VAL A 63 6.18 22.62 13.18
CA VAL A 63 6.98 22.53 14.40
C VAL A 63 6.98 23.85 15.17
N ALA A 64 7.19 23.77 16.48
CA ALA A 64 7.56 24.93 17.28
C ALA A 64 9.01 25.30 16.96
N ARG A 65 9.22 26.34 16.14
CA ARG A 65 10.55 26.70 15.62
C ARG A 65 11.54 27.06 16.70
N THR A 66 12.80 26.79 16.38
CA THR A 66 13.95 27.27 17.15
C THR A 66 14.64 28.37 16.36
N GLU A 67 14.79 29.56 16.94
CA GLU A 67 15.45 30.71 16.29
C GLU A 67 16.98 30.57 16.24
N ALA A 68 17.55 29.70 17.08
CA ALA A 68 18.98 29.46 17.13
C ALA A 68 19.45 28.45 16.06
N PRO A 69 20.66 28.63 15.51
CA PRO A 69 21.24 27.65 14.58
C PRO A 69 21.43 26.29 15.25
N ILE A 70 21.22 25.22 14.49
CA ILE A 70 21.44 23.86 14.96
C ILE A 70 22.95 23.58 14.97
N ARG A 71 23.49 23.32 16.17
CA ARG A 71 24.87 22.87 16.35
C ARG A 71 24.91 21.51 17.03
N LEU A 72 25.46 20.52 16.34
CA LEU A 72 25.48 19.13 16.78
C LEU A 72 26.61 18.89 17.78
N ARG A 73 26.38 18.03 18.76
CA ARG A 73 27.44 17.66 19.71
C ARG A 73 28.42 16.69 19.10
N ARG A 74 29.69 16.85 19.48
CA ARG A 74 30.75 15.88 19.16
C ARG A 74 30.56 14.57 19.93
N LYS A 75 30.95 13.45 19.30
CA LYS A 75 30.98 12.14 19.96
C LYS A 75 32.08 12.10 21.01
N CYS A 76 31.78 11.57 22.18
CA CYS A 76 32.78 11.39 23.24
C CYS A 76 33.73 10.22 22.94
N VAL A 77 34.95 10.29 23.46
CA VAL A 77 35.92 9.18 23.37
C VAL A 77 35.37 7.96 24.11
N SER A 78 34.92 8.16 25.35
CA SER A 78 34.25 7.14 26.16
C SER A 78 32.73 7.21 26.02
N SER A 79 32.02 6.20 26.54
CA SER A 79 30.55 6.19 26.59
C SER A 79 29.98 6.92 27.82
N TYR A 80 30.84 7.57 28.62
CA TYR A 80 30.46 8.25 29.85
C TYR A 80 30.33 9.75 29.64
N TYR A 81 29.46 10.36 30.44
CA TYR A 81 29.09 11.76 30.35
C TYR A 81 28.93 12.36 31.74
N TYR A 82 29.36 13.62 31.90
CA TYR A 82 29.11 14.43 33.09
C TYR A 82 27.98 15.41 32.83
N TYR A 83 27.03 15.50 33.76
CA TYR A 83 25.94 16.46 33.68
C TYR A 83 26.26 17.69 34.53
N ARG A 84 26.36 18.86 33.90
CA ARG A 84 26.66 20.11 34.58
C ARG A 84 25.35 20.84 34.93
N ASN A 85 24.94 20.73 36.19
CA ASN A 85 23.71 21.33 36.70
C ASN A 85 23.63 22.85 36.44
N GLU A 86 24.74 23.57 36.58
CA GLU A 86 24.79 25.04 36.44
C GLU A 86 24.55 25.51 35.00
N LYS A 87 25.11 24.80 34.01
CA LYS A 87 24.98 25.14 32.58
C LYS A 87 23.87 24.37 31.86
N LYS A 88 23.21 23.41 32.53
CA LYS A 88 22.30 22.41 31.91
C LYS A 88 22.90 21.77 30.65
N ARG A 89 24.23 21.58 30.64
CA ARG A 89 24.98 21.01 29.51
C ARG A 89 25.60 19.68 29.93
N VAL A 90 25.69 18.76 28.98
CA VAL A 90 26.38 17.47 29.14
C VAL A 90 27.77 17.64 28.56
N ALA A 91 28.79 17.19 29.30
CA ALA A 91 30.18 17.17 28.88
C ALA A 91 30.68 15.73 28.74
N CYS A 92 31.58 15.49 27.81
CA CYS A 92 32.21 14.19 27.60
C CYS A 92 33.13 13.81 28.75
N ASP A 93 33.22 12.53 29.07
CA ASP A 93 34.31 12.03 29.92
C ASP A 93 35.62 11.96 29.10
N ARG A 94 36.68 12.55 29.65
CA ARG A 94 38.06 12.64 29.11
C ARG A 94 38.28 13.45 27.84
N GLY A 95 37.31 13.51 26.93
CA GLY A 95 37.45 14.24 25.66
C GLY A 95 36.44 13.85 24.59
N CYS A 96 36.47 14.57 23.47
CA CYS A 96 35.70 14.25 22.27
C CYS A 96 36.57 13.57 21.22
N ARG A 97 35.95 12.77 20.36
CA ARG A 97 36.58 12.22 19.16
C ARG A 97 36.81 13.31 18.14
N GLU A 98 37.85 13.12 17.34
CA GLU A 98 38.19 14.00 16.21
C GLU A 98 37.05 14.06 15.19
N ALA A 99 36.54 12.89 14.77
CA ALA A 99 35.39 12.77 13.87
C ALA A 99 34.11 12.38 14.61
N THR A 100 32.98 13.00 14.22
CA THR A 100 31.64 12.68 14.72
C THR A 100 30.74 12.28 13.57
N ASN A 101 30.28 11.03 13.57
CA ASN A 101 29.50 10.50 12.44
C ASN A 101 28.00 10.51 12.72
N CYS A 102 27.21 10.77 11.68
CA CYS A 102 25.76 10.59 11.62
C CYS A 102 25.43 9.63 10.48
N GLY A 103 25.10 8.37 10.83
CA GLY A 103 25.05 7.30 9.84
C GLY A 103 26.43 7.01 9.26
N GLU A 104 26.49 6.98 7.93
CA GLU A 104 27.69 6.64 7.16
C GLU A 104 28.59 7.86 6.85
N THR A 105 28.15 9.09 7.14
CA THR A 105 28.92 10.32 6.91
C THR A 105 29.49 10.93 8.18
N ILE A 106 30.58 11.69 8.02
CA ILE A 106 31.22 12.50 9.05
C ILE A 106 30.54 13.87 9.05
N ILE A 107 30.06 14.30 10.22
CA ILE A 107 29.46 15.63 10.37
C ILE A 107 30.56 16.70 10.17
N PRO A 108 30.33 17.69 9.28
CA PRO A 108 31.29 18.76 9.06
C PRO A 108 31.57 19.59 10.35
N PRO A 109 32.82 20.04 10.57
CA PRO A 109 33.18 20.85 11.74
C PRO A 109 32.32 22.11 11.93
N GLU A 110 31.88 22.75 10.86
CA GLU A 110 31.02 23.93 10.86
C GLU A 110 29.62 23.66 11.44
N HIS A 111 29.17 22.40 11.45
CA HIS A 111 27.90 22.01 12.07
C HIS A 111 28.07 21.60 13.54
N LEU A 112 29.30 21.52 14.07
CA LEU A 112 29.58 20.98 15.40
C LEU A 112 29.79 22.09 16.44
N LEU A 113 29.36 21.78 17.67
CA LEU A 113 29.75 22.54 18.85
C LEU A 113 31.24 22.34 19.20
N GLU A 114 31.78 23.27 19.97
CA GLU A 114 33.04 23.05 20.69
C GLU A 114 32.97 21.77 21.54
N CYS A 115 34.12 21.11 21.72
CA CYS A 115 34.19 19.93 22.57
C CYS A 115 34.18 20.35 24.04
N SER A 116 33.08 20.08 24.75
CA SER A 116 33.06 20.19 26.21
C SER A 116 33.34 18.83 26.87
N TYR A 117 34.38 18.75 27.69
CA TYR A 117 34.76 17.51 28.39
C TYR A 117 35.23 17.76 29.82
N CYS A 118 35.16 16.73 30.66
CA CYS A 118 35.62 16.80 32.04
C CYS A 118 36.55 15.61 32.37
N LEU A 119 37.59 15.89 33.16
CA LEU A 119 38.50 14.87 33.72
C LEU A 119 37.97 14.33 35.05
N SER A 120 37.26 15.16 35.80
CA SER A 120 36.51 14.81 37.00
C SER A 120 35.19 15.58 37.05
N SER A 121 34.30 15.30 38.00
CA SER A 121 32.99 15.97 38.09
C SER A 121 33.09 17.50 38.16
N ASP A 122 34.17 18.01 38.76
CA ASP A 122 34.36 19.44 39.01
C ASP A 122 35.39 20.08 38.05
N ASP A 123 36.12 19.26 37.28
CA ASP A 123 37.21 19.71 36.41
C ASP A 123 36.86 19.54 34.93
N CYS A 124 36.28 20.60 34.34
CA CYS A 124 35.71 20.62 33.00
C CYS A 124 36.35 21.69 32.11
N TYR A 125 36.74 21.28 30.90
CA TYR A 125 37.41 22.09 29.89
C TYR A 125 36.57 22.19 28.61
N SER A 126 36.96 23.07 27.71
CA SER A 126 36.40 23.13 26.36
C SER A 126 37.54 23.29 25.35
N SER A 127 37.45 22.57 24.23
CA SER A 127 38.49 22.56 23.19
C SER A 127 37.89 22.54 21.78
N GLY A 128 38.69 23.01 20.83
CA GLY A 128 38.26 23.20 19.44
C GLY A 128 37.38 24.44 19.27
N GLU A 129 37.16 24.82 18.02
CA GLU A 129 36.29 25.95 17.68
C GLU A 129 34.84 25.51 17.56
N GLU A 130 33.93 26.40 17.97
CA GLU A 130 32.50 26.25 17.75
C GLU A 130 32.18 26.63 16.29
N GLY A 131 31.55 25.71 15.55
CA GLY A 131 31.12 25.96 14.18
C GLY A 131 29.95 26.95 14.09
N GLU A 132 29.75 27.54 12.92
CA GLU A 132 28.66 28.51 12.71
C GLU A 132 27.27 27.91 12.98
N GLY A 133 27.10 26.60 12.76
CA GLY A 133 25.85 25.88 12.85
C GLY A 133 24.94 26.08 11.63
N VAL A 134 23.95 25.22 11.48
CA VAL A 134 22.99 25.33 10.39
C VAL A 134 21.88 26.31 10.79
N ARG A 135 21.83 27.46 10.10
CA ARG A 135 20.78 28.47 10.27
C ARG A 135 19.53 28.06 9.49
N ASP A 136 18.40 28.64 9.90
CA ASP A 136 17.11 28.50 9.22
C ASP A 136 16.63 27.06 8.99
N ALA A 137 17.05 26.12 9.84
CA ALA A 137 16.66 24.72 9.79
C ALA A 137 16.09 24.28 11.12
N ASP A 138 15.12 23.37 11.07
CA ASP A 138 14.55 22.72 12.26
C ASP A 138 14.99 21.24 12.35
N PHE A 139 15.47 20.67 11.23
CA PHE A 139 16.04 19.34 11.12
C PHE A 139 17.15 19.30 10.07
N ILE A 140 18.26 18.61 10.35
CA ILE A 140 19.35 18.36 9.39
C ILE A 140 19.30 16.92 8.93
N LEU A 141 19.17 16.68 7.62
CA LEU A 141 19.22 15.36 7.02
C LEU A 141 20.53 15.20 6.23
N TYR A 142 21.39 14.30 6.72
CA TYR A 142 22.62 13.90 6.03
C TYR A 142 22.32 12.82 5.00
N VAL A 143 22.68 13.05 3.73
CA VAL A 143 22.37 12.16 2.61
C VAL A 143 23.65 11.50 2.11
N THR A 144 23.68 10.18 2.09
CA THR A 144 24.80 9.37 1.59
C THR A 144 24.34 8.39 0.52
N ALA A 145 25.27 7.96 -0.34
CA ALA A 145 25.05 6.91 -1.33
C ALA A 145 26.14 5.84 -1.26
N ILE A 146 26.24 5.15 -0.13
CA ILE A 146 27.30 4.19 0.17
C ILE A 146 26.77 2.76 0.09
N ALA A 147 27.49 1.90 -0.64
CA ALA A 147 27.23 0.47 -0.68
C ALA A 147 27.69 -0.19 0.63
N THR A 148 26.75 -0.39 1.55
CA THR A 148 26.99 -1.00 2.87
C THR A 148 26.45 -2.42 2.92
N LYS A 149 26.80 -3.20 3.96
CA LYS A 149 26.22 -4.54 4.17
C LYS A 149 24.70 -4.56 4.25
N ARG A 150 24.07 -3.44 4.61
CA ARG A 150 22.60 -3.30 4.61
C ARG A 150 22.02 -3.26 3.20
N CYS A 151 22.80 -2.78 2.23
CA CYS A 151 22.45 -2.77 0.82
C CYS A 151 22.66 -4.11 0.11
N ASP A 152 23.27 -5.11 0.77
CA ASP A 152 23.42 -6.45 0.20
C ASP A 152 22.08 -7.20 0.15
N SER A 153 21.10 -6.79 0.96
CA SER A 153 19.74 -7.29 0.89
C SER A 153 19.07 -6.76 -0.38
N VAL A 154 18.54 -7.69 -1.20
CA VAL A 154 17.86 -7.39 -2.47
C VAL A 154 16.67 -6.45 -2.30
N ASP A 155 16.07 -6.42 -1.11
CA ASP A 155 14.87 -5.63 -0.82
C ASP A 155 15.18 -4.26 -0.17
N THR A 156 16.44 -3.97 0.16
CA THR A 156 16.81 -2.71 0.84
C THR A 156 17.21 -1.64 -0.19
N LEU A 157 16.31 -0.68 -0.43
CA LEU A 157 16.56 0.43 -1.36
C LEU A 157 17.25 1.63 -0.67
N ALA A 158 16.88 1.89 0.58
CA ALA A 158 17.45 2.91 1.42
C ALA A 158 17.27 2.54 2.90
N TYR A 159 17.97 3.24 3.79
CA TYR A 159 17.72 3.17 5.23
C TYR A 159 18.06 4.51 5.90
N ALA A 160 17.34 4.84 6.96
CA ALA A 160 17.55 6.07 7.70
C ALA A 160 17.36 5.90 9.21
N ALA A 161 17.92 6.84 9.97
CA ALA A 161 17.67 6.98 11.40
C ALA A 161 18.01 8.38 11.89
N HIS A 162 17.54 8.70 13.10
CA HIS A 162 17.94 9.90 13.82
C HIS A 162 19.35 9.73 14.42
N CYS A 163 20.08 10.84 14.53
CA CYS A 163 21.42 10.91 15.12
C CYS A 163 21.44 11.65 16.44
N GLN A 164 20.76 12.81 16.51
CA GLN A 164 20.73 13.67 17.69
C GLN A 164 19.34 14.28 17.90
N GLN A 165 19.03 14.56 19.16
CA GLN A 165 17.77 15.15 19.61
C GLN A 165 18.04 16.49 20.29
N GLU A 166 17.09 17.42 20.30
CA GLU A 166 17.21 18.64 21.10
C GLU A 166 17.07 18.36 22.59
N ALA A 167 17.77 19.14 23.42
CA ALA A 167 17.74 18.99 24.88
C ALA A 167 16.41 19.45 25.53
N ARG A 168 15.59 20.25 24.84
CA ARG A 168 14.37 20.82 25.43
C ARG A 168 13.18 19.89 25.31
N LEU A 169 12.83 19.49 24.09
CA LEU A 169 11.66 18.65 23.81
C LEU A 169 11.98 17.21 23.42
N ASP A 170 13.25 16.79 23.45
CA ASP A 170 13.69 15.47 22.97
C ASP A 170 13.39 15.19 21.48
N ARG A 171 13.02 16.22 20.71
CA ARG A 171 12.70 16.09 19.29
C ARG A 171 13.97 15.78 18.48
N PRO A 172 13.94 14.87 17.50
CA PRO A 172 15.04 14.70 16.56
C PRO A 172 15.36 16.02 15.83
N VAL A 173 16.64 16.38 15.78
CA VAL A 173 17.13 17.59 15.08
C VAL A 173 18.17 17.27 14.02
N ALA A 174 18.70 16.05 14.03
CA ALA A 174 19.55 15.56 12.96
C ALA A 174 19.30 14.07 12.74
N GLY A 175 19.34 13.65 11.49
CA GLY A 175 19.29 12.26 11.07
C GLY A 175 20.03 12.07 9.76
N TYR A 176 20.05 10.84 9.28
CA TYR A 176 20.69 10.50 8.01
C TYR A 176 19.79 9.59 7.20
N VAL A 177 20.00 9.60 5.89
CA VAL A 177 19.46 8.63 4.94
C VAL A 177 20.58 8.16 4.03
N ASN A 178 20.75 6.85 3.91
CA ASN A 178 21.67 6.24 2.96
C ASN A 178 20.89 5.57 1.82
N LEU A 179 21.16 5.99 0.60
CA LEU A 179 20.62 5.41 -0.62
C LEU A 179 21.54 4.28 -1.10
N CYS A 180 21.00 3.10 -1.38
CA CYS A 180 21.79 1.99 -1.90
C CYS A 180 22.10 2.21 -3.39
N PRO A 181 23.38 2.37 -3.82
CA PRO A 181 23.69 2.78 -5.19
C PRO A 181 23.23 1.82 -6.29
N SER A 182 23.19 0.52 -5.97
CA SER A 182 22.69 -0.54 -6.86
C SER A 182 21.18 -0.47 -7.10
N ALA A 183 20.42 0.09 -6.15
CA ALA A 183 18.97 0.21 -6.20
C ALA A 183 18.49 1.52 -6.87
N LEU A 184 19.37 2.52 -7.01
CA LEU A 184 19.04 3.79 -7.66
C LEU A 184 18.79 3.58 -9.16
N SER A 185 17.59 3.90 -9.61
CA SER A 185 17.13 3.79 -11.00
C SER A 185 16.35 5.04 -11.37
N THR A 186 16.55 5.55 -12.59
CA THR A 186 15.85 6.71 -13.14
C THR A 186 14.61 6.32 -13.95
N HIS A 187 14.32 5.02 -14.06
CA HIS A 187 13.09 4.54 -14.71
C HIS A 187 11.85 4.97 -13.94
N ARG A 188 10.78 5.32 -14.67
CA ARG A 188 9.55 5.90 -14.11
C ARG A 188 8.91 5.06 -12.99
N HIS A 189 8.84 3.75 -13.18
CA HIS A 189 8.26 2.83 -12.18
C HIS A 189 9.12 2.73 -10.91
N ASP A 190 10.44 2.56 -11.10
CA ASP A 190 11.38 2.50 -9.96
C ASP A 190 11.43 3.83 -9.21
N ARG A 191 11.25 4.95 -9.93
CA ARG A 191 11.18 6.29 -9.36
C ARG A 191 10.04 6.41 -8.34
N GLU A 192 8.81 6.00 -8.67
CA GLU A 192 7.67 6.05 -7.73
C GLU A 192 7.96 5.25 -6.44
N ILE A 193 8.51 4.05 -6.58
CA ILE A 193 8.89 3.17 -5.47
C ILE A 193 9.99 3.80 -4.61
N LEU A 194 11.04 4.33 -5.24
CA LEU A 194 12.14 5.01 -4.56
C LEU A 194 11.66 6.25 -3.83
N PHE A 195 10.78 7.04 -4.44
CA PHE A 195 10.17 8.21 -3.81
C PHE A 195 9.43 7.85 -2.53
N SER A 196 8.57 6.83 -2.60
CA SER A 196 7.87 6.37 -1.41
C SER A 196 8.82 5.87 -0.33
N THR A 197 9.84 5.09 -0.73
CA THR A 197 10.82 4.54 0.22
C THR A 197 11.62 5.66 0.89
N VAL A 198 12.07 6.67 0.15
CA VAL A 198 12.79 7.81 0.75
C VAL A 198 11.89 8.60 1.70
N LYS A 199 10.60 8.81 1.37
CA LYS A 199 9.64 9.41 2.31
C LYS A 199 9.53 8.60 3.60
N HIS A 200 9.45 7.26 3.50
CA HIS A 200 9.37 6.34 4.65
C HIS A 200 10.61 6.44 5.54
N GLU A 201 11.79 6.44 4.92
CA GLU A 201 13.06 6.54 5.62
C GLU A 201 13.25 7.92 6.30
N ILE A 202 12.89 9.02 5.63
CA ILE A 202 12.90 10.35 6.26
C ILE A 202 11.99 10.36 7.50
N LEU A 203 10.84 9.69 7.44
CA LEU A 203 9.94 9.63 8.57
C LEU A 203 10.51 8.89 9.79
N HIS A 204 11.32 7.84 9.57
CA HIS A 204 12.10 7.20 10.63
C HIS A 204 13.10 8.15 11.28
N ALA A 205 13.76 9.00 10.48
CA ALA A 205 14.68 10.00 10.99
C ALA A 205 13.98 11.13 11.76
N LEU A 206 12.74 11.49 11.37
CA LEU A 206 11.95 12.55 11.99
C LEU A 206 11.29 12.15 13.32
N GLY A 207 10.96 10.87 13.53
CA GLY A 207 10.34 10.47 14.79
C GLY A 207 9.70 9.09 14.85
N PHE A 208 9.41 8.48 13.71
CA PHE A 208 8.73 7.19 13.63
C PHE A 208 9.73 6.06 13.90
N SER A 209 10.24 6.00 15.12
CA SER A 209 11.26 5.03 15.53
C SER A 209 11.04 4.50 16.94
N VAL A 210 11.17 3.19 17.14
CA VAL A 210 10.97 2.55 18.45
C VAL A 210 11.90 3.15 19.52
N GLY A 211 13.12 3.52 19.14
CA GLY A 211 14.07 4.16 20.04
C GLY A 211 13.67 5.57 20.52
N LEU A 212 12.68 6.17 19.87
CA LEU A 212 12.19 7.51 20.13
C LEU A 212 10.87 7.54 20.93
N TYR A 213 10.14 6.43 21.02
CA TYR A 213 8.84 6.39 21.72
C TYR A 213 8.95 6.72 23.22
N ALA A 214 10.02 6.31 23.88
CA ALA A 214 10.27 6.70 25.26
C ALA A 214 10.43 8.22 25.42
N PHE A 215 10.77 8.94 24.34
CA PHE A 215 10.99 10.37 24.35
C PHE A 215 9.75 11.22 24.07
N PHE A 216 8.62 10.59 23.73
CA PHE A 216 7.38 11.29 23.42
C PHE A 216 6.88 12.14 24.59
N ARG A 217 6.19 13.21 24.23
CA ARG A 217 5.64 14.22 25.15
C ARG A 217 4.14 14.34 24.96
N ASP A 218 3.47 14.82 26.01
CA ASP A 218 2.05 15.16 25.92
C ASP A 218 1.86 16.51 25.22
N GLU A 219 0.60 16.91 25.01
CA GLU A 219 0.20 18.16 24.37
C GLU A 219 0.74 19.42 25.09
N ASN A 220 1.10 19.30 26.38
CA ASN A 220 1.69 20.39 27.17
C ASN A 220 3.23 20.39 27.10
N GLY A 221 3.84 19.50 26.31
CA GLY A 221 5.28 19.33 26.19
C GLY A 221 5.92 18.61 27.39
N LYS A 222 5.15 17.95 28.25
CA LYS A 222 5.68 17.18 29.39
C LYS A 222 6.01 15.75 28.93
N PRO A 223 7.15 15.16 29.39
CA PRO A 223 7.48 13.78 29.07
C PRO A 223 6.39 12.78 29.46
N ARG A 224 5.98 11.92 28.51
CA ARG A 224 5.04 10.81 28.77
C ARG A 224 5.70 9.70 29.60
N THR A 225 6.99 9.46 29.36
CA THR A 225 7.79 8.49 30.11
C THR A 225 8.57 9.18 31.23
N LYS A 226 8.53 8.62 32.44
CA LYS A 226 9.25 9.15 33.61
C LYS A 226 10.74 9.38 33.33
N ARG A 227 11.25 10.53 33.78
CA ARG A 227 12.65 10.94 33.60
C ARG A 227 13.45 10.80 34.90
N ASN A 228 14.74 10.49 34.77
CA ASN A 228 15.73 10.55 35.84
C ASN A 228 16.21 11.99 36.07
N ARG A 229 17.13 12.19 37.03
CA ARG A 229 17.72 13.50 37.35
C ARG A 229 18.44 14.19 36.18
N TYR A 230 18.79 13.44 35.14
CA TYR A 230 19.48 13.91 33.94
C TYR A 230 18.52 14.18 32.77
N GLY A 231 17.21 14.11 33.00
CA GLY A 231 16.21 14.34 31.94
C GLY A 231 16.01 13.16 30.99
N LYS A 232 16.62 11.99 31.26
CA LYS A 232 16.51 10.78 30.41
C LYS A 232 15.50 9.77 30.95
N PRO A 233 14.89 8.93 30.10
CA PRO A 233 14.03 7.85 30.58
C PRO A 233 14.79 6.93 31.56
N ILE A 234 14.08 6.39 32.54
CA ILE A 234 14.70 5.65 33.66
C ILE A 234 15.17 4.26 33.23
N SER A 235 14.36 3.56 32.42
CA SER A 235 14.63 2.18 32.01
C SER A 235 15.35 2.17 30.66
N PHE A 236 16.59 1.66 30.64
CA PHE A 236 17.35 1.44 29.42
C PHE A 236 17.49 -0.04 29.15
N ASN A 237 16.98 -0.47 27.99
CA ASN A 237 17.05 -1.84 27.56
C ASN A 237 18.40 -2.12 26.90
N LYS A 238 19.29 -2.80 27.63
CA LYS A 238 20.64 -3.11 27.14
C LYS A 238 20.65 -4.10 25.97
N GLU A 239 19.64 -4.96 25.86
CA GLU A 239 19.53 -5.95 24.78
C GLU A 239 19.26 -5.27 23.44
N PHE A 240 18.33 -4.30 23.44
CA PHE A 240 17.90 -3.63 22.20
C PHE A 240 18.54 -2.25 21.98
N GLY A 241 19.23 -1.69 22.98
CA GLY A 241 19.98 -0.43 22.84
C GLY A 241 19.12 0.84 22.88
N TYR A 242 17.89 0.79 23.40
CA TYR A 242 17.02 1.96 23.55
C TYR A 242 16.31 1.99 24.91
N TYR A 243 15.64 3.11 25.19
CA TYR A 243 14.89 3.30 26.44
C TYR A 243 13.49 2.71 26.35
N ASP A 244 13.03 2.05 27.42
CA ASP A 244 11.65 1.58 27.50
C ASP A 244 10.70 2.77 27.72
N TRP A 245 9.54 2.71 27.08
CA TRP A 245 8.46 3.68 27.21
C TRP A 245 7.48 3.30 28.33
N ASP A 246 6.79 4.30 28.89
CA ASP A 246 5.69 4.06 29.82
C ASP A 246 4.40 3.62 29.10
N ARG A 247 3.48 2.98 29.83
CA ARG A 247 2.17 2.51 29.28
C ARG A 247 1.33 3.63 28.67
N ASN A 248 1.53 4.87 29.13
CA ASN A 248 0.87 6.06 28.61
C ASN A 248 1.32 6.44 27.19
N THR A 249 2.45 5.90 26.72
CA THR A 249 2.87 6.02 25.31
C THR A 249 2.38 4.82 24.52
N ILE A 250 2.71 3.60 24.95
CA ILE A 250 2.24 2.38 24.28
C ILE A 250 1.84 1.34 25.32
N THR A 251 0.63 0.81 25.15
CA THR A 251 0.07 -0.23 26.03
C THR A 251 0.14 -1.59 25.35
N THR A 252 0.63 -2.58 26.11
CA THR A 252 0.54 -4.00 25.74
C THR A 252 -0.83 -4.54 26.12
N VAL A 253 -1.46 -5.30 25.22
CA VAL A 253 -2.81 -5.81 25.43
C VAL A 253 -2.81 -7.34 25.36
N LEU A 254 -3.37 -8.01 26.38
CA LEU A 254 -3.62 -9.46 26.35
C LEU A 254 -5.03 -9.72 25.84
N ARG A 255 -5.16 -10.63 24.87
CA ARG A 255 -6.43 -11.15 24.36
C ARG A 255 -6.53 -12.60 24.77
N GLU A 256 -7.38 -12.92 25.74
CA GLU A 256 -7.52 -14.28 26.24
C GLU A 256 -8.34 -15.18 25.28
N ASP A 257 -9.16 -14.56 24.43
CA ASP A 257 -10.12 -15.21 23.54
C ASP A 257 -9.71 -15.11 22.05
N TRP A 258 -8.47 -15.46 21.73
CA TRP A 258 -7.98 -15.38 20.34
C TRP A 258 -8.39 -16.61 19.53
N TRP A 259 -9.29 -16.45 18.56
CA TRP A 259 -9.74 -17.55 17.73
C TRP A 259 -8.68 -18.02 16.72
N THR A 260 -8.56 -19.33 16.57
CA THR A 260 -7.79 -20.03 15.54
C THR A 260 -8.63 -21.16 14.96
N GLY A 261 -8.20 -21.73 13.84
CA GLY A 261 -8.86 -22.87 13.19
C GLY A 261 -8.97 -24.14 14.05
N GLU A 262 -8.28 -24.19 15.20
CA GLU A 262 -8.30 -25.34 16.13
C GLU A 262 -8.90 -25.00 17.50
N GLY A 263 -9.27 -23.74 17.75
CA GLY A 263 -9.86 -23.31 19.02
C GLY A 263 -9.41 -21.92 19.45
N ARG A 264 -9.63 -21.59 20.72
CA ARG A 264 -9.28 -20.29 21.28
C ARG A 264 -8.00 -20.38 22.10
N VAL A 265 -7.12 -19.41 21.91
CA VAL A 265 -5.82 -19.32 22.60
C VAL A 265 -5.66 -17.94 23.23
N SER A 266 -4.85 -17.83 24.28
CA SER A 266 -4.47 -16.53 24.81
C SER A 266 -3.32 -15.93 24.01
N ARG A 267 -3.51 -14.71 23.53
CA ARG A 267 -2.56 -13.98 22.69
C ARG A 267 -2.22 -12.63 23.30
N LEU A 268 -0.94 -12.44 23.62
CA LEU A 268 -0.42 -11.15 24.03
C LEU A 268 -0.11 -10.29 22.80
N LEU A 269 -0.45 -9.01 22.76
CA LEU A 269 -0.14 -8.09 21.67
C LEU A 269 0.83 -7.02 22.20
N ARG A 270 2.13 -7.14 21.86
CA ARG A 270 3.23 -6.23 22.29
C ARG A 270 3.95 -5.55 21.13
N PRO A 271 4.38 -4.29 21.19
CA PRO A 271 5.26 -3.75 20.17
C PRO A 271 6.51 -4.61 19.92
N LYS A 272 6.88 -4.81 18.65
CA LYS A 272 8.09 -5.59 18.31
C LYS A 272 9.33 -4.70 18.52
N ASN A 273 10.38 -5.32 19.02
CA ASN A 273 11.62 -4.69 19.46
C ASN A 273 12.78 -4.78 18.44
N GLU A 274 12.51 -5.04 17.16
CA GLU A 274 13.58 -5.26 16.16
C GLU A 274 14.03 -3.97 15.46
N MET A 275 15.34 -3.74 15.52
CA MET A 275 16.12 -2.57 15.11
C MET A 275 16.11 -2.24 13.60
N SER A 276 15.29 -2.91 12.78
CA SER A 276 15.33 -2.78 11.32
C SER A 276 13.99 -2.52 10.67
N SER A 277 12.91 -2.34 11.42
CA SER A 277 11.69 -1.86 10.81
C SER A 277 10.76 -1.31 11.87
N THR A 278 10.14 -0.19 11.54
CA THR A 278 9.75 0.78 12.55
C THR A 278 8.26 1.05 12.52
N SER A 279 7.51 0.14 11.90
CA SER A 279 6.05 0.12 11.86
C SER A 279 5.41 0.06 13.25
N LEU A 280 4.15 0.52 13.36
CA LEU A 280 3.27 0.26 14.50
C LEU A 280 3.08 -1.26 14.63
N ARG A 281 4.01 -1.91 15.32
CA ARG A 281 4.05 -3.36 15.49
C ARG A 281 3.29 -3.73 16.73
N LEU A 282 2.68 -4.90 16.72
CA LEU A 282 2.25 -5.63 17.90
C LEU A 282 2.75 -7.10 17.68
N ARG A 283 3.01 -7.90 18.72
CA ARG A 283 3.72 -9.20 18.68
C ARG A 283 3.01 -10.16 19.60
N SER A 284 2.79 -11.39 19.14
CA SER A 284 2.34 -12.53 19.97
C SER A 284 3.44 -13.04 20.88
N ALA A 285 3.14 -13.47 22.10
CA ALA A 285 4.10 -14.24 22.90
C ALA A 285 4.27 -15.64 22.27
N GLY A 286 5.50 -16.00 21.87
CA GLY A 286 5.83 -17.34 21.35
C GLY A 286 6.33 -17.44 19.90
N GLY A 287 6.57 -16.33 19.19
CA GLY A 287 7.10 -16.36 17.81
C GLY A 287 7.81 -15.07 17.37
N ARG A 288 8.50 -15.14 16.21
CA ARG A 288 9.15 -13.99 15.52
C ARG A 288 8.15 -13.10 14.74
N HIS A 289 6.87 -13.41 14.84
CA HIS A 289 5.79 -12.91 13.98
C HIS A 289 5.05 -11.70 14.58
N SER A 290 4.73 -10.76 13.69
CA SER A 290 4.06 -9.47 13.97
C SER A 290 2.55 -9.61 13.82
N THR A 291 1.76 -8.93 14.65
CA THR A 291 0.32 -9.10 14.74
C THR A 291 -0.46 -8.19 13.79
N HIS A 292 -1.51 -8.74 13.17
CA HIS A 292 -2.60 -8.10 12.39
C HIS A 292 -2.21 -7.11 11.29
N PRO A 293 -2.62 -7.33 10.02
CA PRO A 293 -2.57 -6.29 9.00
C PRO A 293 -3.66 -5.24 9.29
N LEU A 294 -3.35 -4.28 10.15
CA LEU A 294 -4.20 -3.11 10.41
C LEU A 294 -4.02 -2.02 9.35
N GLY A 295 -2.93 -2.08 8.60
CA GLY A 295 -2.70 -1.30 7.40
C GLY A 295 -2.00 -2.21 6.41
N GLU A 296 -2.66 -2.53 5.30
CA GLU A 296 -2.03 -3.26 4.20
C GLU A 296 -1.11 -2.30 3.46
N ASN A 297 -1.70 -1.33 2.77
CA ASN A 297 -1.00 -0.28 2.06
C ASN A 297 -0.63 0.94 2.90
N GLU A 298 -0.60 0.84 4.24
CA GLU A 298 -0.15 1.97 5.06
C GLU A 298 1.37 2.13 4.92
N ALA A 299 1.81 3.35 4.61
CA ALA A 299 3.18 3.61 4.17
C ALA A 299 4.26 3.25 5.21
N MET A 300 3.92 3.26 6.50
CA MET A 300 4.83 2.92 7.59
C MET A 300 4.70 1.47 8.03
N THR A 301 4.09 0.59 7.24
CA THR A 301 4.11 -0.85 7.48
C THR A 301 5.48 -1.45 7.18
N GLY A 302 5.74 -2.65 7.70
CA GLY A 302 7.05 -3.31 7.55
C GLY A 302 7.24 -4.02 6.20
N THR A 303 6.30 -3.86 5.27
CA THR A 303 6.32 -4.45 3.93
C THR A 303 6.15 -3.36 2.90
N HIS A 304 6.97 -3.38 1.85
CA HIS A 304 6.76 -2.50 0.72
C HIS A 304 5.45 -2.86 0.00
N THR A 305 4.54 -1.90 -0.14
CA THR A 305 3.31 -2.04 -0.93
C THR A 305 3.39 -1.23 -2.22
N GLN A 306 2.54 -1.55 -3.19
CA GLN A 306 2.56 -0.90 -4.51
C GLN A 306 2.04 0.54 -4.45
N ASN A 307 1.05 0.79 -3.59
CA ASN A 307 0.45 2.10 -3.39
C ASN A 307 0.46 2.52 -1.91
N PRO A 308 1.64 2.88 -1.35
CA PRO A 308 1.79 3.21 0.06
C PRO A 308 1.13 4.55 0.42
N VAL A 309 0.24 4.51 1.41
CA VAL A 309 -0.62 5.61 1.85
C VAL A 309 -0.10 6.21 3.16
N TYR A 310 0.23 7.50 3.14
CA TYR A 310 0.55 8.26 4.35
C TYR A 310 -0.73 8.74 5.03
N SER A 311 -1.31 7.84 5.81
CA SER A 311 -2.64 8.02 6.37
C SER A 311 -2.70 8.97 7.56
N ARG A 312 -3.92 9.35 7.94
CA ARG A 312 -4.20 10.04 9.22
C ARG A 312 -3.64 9.29 10.43
N MET A 313 -3.47 7.96 10.36
CA MET A 313 -2.89 7.17 11.46
C MET A 313 -1.39 7.46 11.63
N THR A 314 -0.63 7.55 10.54
CA THR A 314 0.79 7.93 10.60
C THR A 314 0.97 9.36 11.08
N LEU A 315 0.14 10.28 10.60
CA LEU A 315 0.21 11.68 11.05
C LEU A 315 -0.18 11.81 12.53
N ALA A 316 -1.20 11.07 12.99
CA ALA A 316 -1.60 11.06 14.39
C ALA A 316 -0.47 10.57 15.32
N LEU A 317 0.34 9.60 14.91
CA LEU A 317 1.50 9.17 15.70
C LEU A 317 2.55 10.30 15.84
N LEU A 318 2.76 11.09 14.79
CA LEU A 318 3.66 12.25 14.83
C LEU A 318 3.10 13.37 15.70
N GLU A 319 1.79 13.57 15.71
CA GLU A 319 1.14 14.48 16.65
C GLU A 319 1.29 14.00 18.10
N ASP A 320 1.06 12.71 18.36
CA ASP A 320 1.19 12.07 19.67
C ASP A 320 2.62 12.10 20.25
N SER A 321 3.62 12.28 19.38
CA SER A 321 5.01 12.51 19.81
C SER A 321 5.17 13.80 20.62
N GLY A 322 4.26 14.77 20.43
CA GLY A 322 4.33 16.11 21.00
C GLY A 322 5.35 17.02 20.31
N TRP A 323 5.94 16.58 19.20
CA TRP A 323 6.96 17.33 18.45
C TRP A 323 6.40 18.09 17.26
N TYR A 324 5.39 17.52 16.61
CA TYR A 324 4.84 18.01 15.34
C TYR A 324 3.36 18.30 15.49
N LYS A 325 2.87 19.26 14.71
CA LYS A 325 1.45 19.44 14.43
C LYS A 325 1.22 19.16 12.94
N PRO A 326 0.68 17.99 12.57
CA PRO A 326 0.47 17.66 11.17
C PRO A 326 -0.65 18.48 10.52
N ASN A 327 -0.52 18.73 9.22
CA ASN A 327 -1.62 19.16 8.38
C ASN A 327 -2.40 17.93 7.91
N TYR A 328 -3.54 17.67 8.52
CA TYR A 328 -4.40 16.53 8.18
C TYR A 328 -5.11 16.67 6.82
N GLU A 329 -5.05 17.82 6.16
CA GLU A 329 -5.55 17.98 4.79
C GLU A 329 -4.66 17.26 3.77
N GLU A 330 -3.38 17.08 4.08
CA GLU A 330 -2.42 16.32 3.26
C GLU A 330 -2.48 14.81 3.55
N ALA A 331 -3.31 14.38 4.49
CA ALA A 331 -3.40 12.98 4.86
C ALA A 331 -4.14 12.18 3.77
N GLU A 332 -3.48 11.16 3.25
CA GLU A 332 -4.06 10.27 2.24
C GLU A 332 -5.13 9.36 2.87
N GLU A 333 -6.13 8.96 2.08
CA GLU A 333 -7.23 8.14 2.55
C GLU A 333 -6.84 6.65 2.60
N LEU A 334 -6.78 6.08 3.80
CA LEU A 334 -6.57 4.65 4.00
C LEU A 334 -7.90 3.89 3.93
N HIS A 335 -8.13 3.20 2.82
CA HIS A 335 -9.34 2.41 2.61
C HIS A 335 -9.32 1.07 3.36
N TRP A 336 -8.13 0.52 3.60
CA TRP A 336 -7.96 -0.71 4.35
C TRP A 336 -8.54 -0.57 5.77
N GLY A 337 -9.47 -1.46 6.14
CA GLY A 337 -10.11 -1.44 7.47
C GLY A 337 -11.19 -0.36 7.66
N ARG A 338 -11.45 0.49 6.66
CA ARG A 338 -12.40 1.60 6.77
C ARG A 338 -13.83 1.09 7.00
N LYS A 339 -14.48 1.62 8.05
CA LYS A 339 -15.86 1.27 8.45
C LYS A 339 -16.11 -0.23 8.74
N LEU A 340 -15.06 -1.05 8.93
CA LEU A 340 -15.21 -2.48 9.25
C LEU A 340 -15.46 -2.76 10.75
N GLY A 341 -15.46 -1.71 11.58
CA GLY A 341 -15.82 -1.78 12.99
C GLY A 341 -14.71 -2.30 13.91
N CYS A 342 -15.01 -2.36 15.21
CA CYS A 342 -14.04 -2.77 16.24
C CYS A 342 -13.59 -4.24 16.09
N ASP A 343 -14.46 -5.10 15.59
CA ASP A 343 -14.19 -6.53 15.48
C ASP A 343 -13.05 -6.82 14.51
N PHE A 344 -12.95 -6.07 13.41
CA PHE A 344 -11.84 -6.16 12.46
C PHE A 344 -10.48 -5.90 13.11
N VAL A 345 -10.42 -4.99 14.09
CA VAL A 345 -9.18 -4.59 14.77
C VAL A 345 -8.89 -5.47 16.00
N LYS A 346 -9.93 -5.93 16.69
CA LYS A 346 -9.81 -6.59 18.01
C LYS A 346 -9.80 -8.11 17.96
N LYS A 347 -10.47 -8.72 16.98
CA LYS A 347 -10.58 -10.18 16.80
C LYS A 347 -9.52 -10.67 15.82
N SER A 348 -9.31 -12.00 15.76
CA SER A 348 -8.38 -12.57 14.78
C SER A 348 -8.95 -12.45 13.36
N CYS A 349 -8.08 -12.36 12.36
CA CYS A 349 -8.51 -12.31 10.97
C CYS A 349 -9.26 -13.60 10.60
N GLY A 350 -8.87 -14.74 11.16
CA GLY A 350 -9.57 -16.01 11.01
C GLY A 350 -11.01 -15.95 11.53
N GLU A 351 -11.23 -15.37 12.72
CA GLU A 351 -12.60 -15.22 13.27
C GLU A 351 -13.45 -14.32 12.38
N TRP A 352 -12.86 -13.21 11.93
CA TRP A 352 -13.53 -12.24 11.08
C TRP A 352 -13.89 -12.86 9.72
N ILE A 353 -12.96 -13.59 9.09
CA ILE A 353 -13.18 -14.33 7.84
C ILE A 353 -14.30 -15.35 8.04
N ASN A 354 -14.24 -16.15 9.12
CA ASN A 354 -15.23 -17.17 9.41
C ASN A 354 -16.63 -16.57 9.59
N SER A 355 -16.74 -15.48 10.35
CA SER A 355 -18.01 -14.77 10.56
C SER A 355 -18.60 -14.24 9.25
N LYS A 356 -17.78 -13.72 8.34
CA LYS A 356 -18.25 -13.26 7.02
C LYS A 356 -18.76 -14.40 6.16
N ILE A 357 -18.02 -15.51 6.10
CA ILE A 357 -18.41 -16.69 5.35
C ILE A 357 -19.71 -17.29 5.90
N GLU A 358 -19.87 -17.37 7.23
CA GLU A 358 -21.09 -17.87 7.88
C GLU A 358 -22.33 -17.02 7.56
N ASN A 359 -22.15 -15.71 7.37
CA ASN A 359 -23.21 -14.79 6.96
C ASN A 359 -23.47 -14.80 5.44
N GLY A 360 -22.75 -15.60 4.66
CA GLY A 360 -22.84 -15.61 3.20
C GLY A 360 -22.23 -14.35 2.54
N GLU A 361 -21.39 -13.62 3.26
CA GLU A 361 -20.70 -12.43 2.78
C GLU A 361 -19.30 -12.77 2.27
N LEU A 362 -18.80 -11.98 1.32
CA LEU A 362 -17.40 -12.07 0.90
C LEU A 362 -16.48 -11.57 2.02
N PRO A 363 -15.42 -12.31 2.40
CA PRO A 363 -14.54 -11.92 3.50
C PRO A 363 -13.54 -10.81 3.11
N SER A 364 -13.96 -9.76 2.38
CA SER A 364 -13.09 -8.66 1.95
C SER A 364 -12.81 -7.66 3.10
N PRO A 365 -11.56 -7.23 3.34
CA PRO A 365 -10.41 -7.28 2.43
C PRO A 365 -9.53 -8.53 2.57
N PHE A 366 -9.85 -9.40 3.54
CA PHE A 366 -9.26 -10.73 3.62
C PHE A 366 -9.75 -11.63 2.48
N CYS A 367 -9.26 -12.87 2.43
CA CYS A 367 -9.69 -13.83 1.43
C CYS A 367 -9.48 -15.27 1.90
N ASN A 368 -10.16 -16.22 1.25
CA ASN A 368 -10.10 -17.65 1.60
C ASN A 368 -9.82 -18.54 0.37
N GLU A 369 -9.40 -17.94 -0.74
CA GLU A 369 -9.19 -18.61 -2.02
C GLU A 369 -7.73 -19.04 -2.17
N VAL A 370 -7.49 -20.33 -2.40
CA VAL A 370 -6.12 -20.85 -2.53
C VAL A 370 -5.47 -20.38 -3.82
N LYS A 371 -4.32 -19.70 -3.71
CA LYS A 371 -3.54 -19.20 -4.84
C LYS A 371 -2.92 -20.31 -5.70
N HIS A 372 -2.43 -21.37 -5.07
CA HIS A 372 -1.87 -22.56 -5.73
C HIS A 372 -1.82 -23.73 -4.76
N ASP A 373 -1.89 -24.97 -5.26
CA ASP A 373 -1.72 -26.19 -4.43
C ASP A 373 -0.25 -26.59 -4.24
N GLY A 374 0.69 -25.83 -4.82
CA GLY A 374 2.13 -26.11 -4.78
C GLY A 374 2.66 -26.83 -6.02
N GLN A 375 1.79 -27.26 -6.94
CA GLN A 375 2.14 -27.81 -8.25
C GLN A 375 1.51 -27.01 -9.40
N LYS A 376 0.27 -26.55 -9.22
CA LYS A 376 -0.48 -25.76 -10.20
C LYS A 376 -0.99 -24.47 -9.57
N SER A 377 -0.92 -23.39 -10.34
CA SER A 377 -1.61 -22.16 -10.00
C SER A 377 -3.11 -22.43 -9.94
N LEU A 378 -3.70 -22.18 -8.78
CA LEU A 378 -5.14 -22.21 -8.54
C LEU A 378 -5.73 -20.79 -8.47
N ALA A 379 -4.90 -19.77 -8.74
CA ALA A 379 -5.29 -18.37 -8.84
C ALA A 379 -6.17 -18.20 -10.09
N TYR A 380 -7.45 -18.54 -9.92
CA TYR A 380 -8.48 -18.46 -10.93
C TYR A 380 -9.40 -17.25 -10.70
N TYR A 381 -9.13 -16.42 -9.70
CA TYR A 381 -10.05 -15.38 -9.22
C TYR A 381 -9.33 -14.05 -9.05
N PHE A 382 -9.03 -13.35 -10.16
CA PHE A 382 -8.80 -11.91 -10.06
C PHE A 382 -10.08 -11.26 -9.52
N ARG A 383 -9.93 -10.44 -8.49
CA ARG A 383 -11.01 -9.68 -7.86
C ARG A 383 -10.64 -8.21 -7.87
N CYS A 384 -11.63 -7.35 -7.78
CA CYS A 384 -11.36 -5.94 -7.57
C CYS A 384 -10.89 -5.67 -6.14
N THR A 385 -9.96 -4.74 -5.98
CA THR A 385 -9.71 -4.12 -4.68
C THR A 385 -10.97 -3.41 -4.18
N SER A 386 -11.00 -3.10 -2.88
CA SER A 386 -12.12 -2.35 -2.27
C SER A 386 -12.37 -0.97 -2.91
N GLN A 387 -11.33 -0.37 -3.51
CA GLN A 387 -11.42 0.91 -4.22
C GLN A 387 -11.70 0.76 -5.72
N ARG A 388 -11.71 -0.49 -6.23
CA ARG A 388 -11.85 -0.79 -7.65
C ARG A 388 -10.84 -0.06 -8.53
N ASP A 389 -9.69 0.28 -8.01
CA ASP A 389 -8.59 0.94 -8.73
C ASP A 389 -7.61 -0.07 -9.36
N SER A 390 -7.61 -1.31 -8.87
CA SER A 390 -6.70 -2.35 -9.32
C SER A 390 -7.30 -3.75 -9.22
N LEU A 391 -6.70 -4.69 -9.95
CA LEU A 391 -6.94 -6.12 -9.79
C LEU A 391 -6.09 -6.67 -8.64
N ALA A 392 -6.67 -7.59 -7.88
CA ALA A 392 -6.00 -8.25 -6.76
C ALA A 392 -6.18 -9.77 -6.80
N ILE A 393 -5.26 -10.48 -6.16
CA ILE A 393 -5.26 -11.94 -6.00
C ILE A 393 -5.15 -12.27 -4.52
N CYS A 394 -5.88 -13.28 -4.07
CA CYS A 394 -5.71 -13.80 -2.72
C CYS A 394 -4.29 -14.35 -2.52
N ASN A 395 -3.58 -13.89 -1.49
CA ASN A 395 -2.21 -14.34 -1.21
C ASN A 395 -2.13 -15.60 -0.32
N LEU A 396 -3.18 -16.43 -0.31
CA LEU A 396 -3.25 -17.67 0.48
C LEU A 396 -2.50 -18.82 -0.21
N VAL A 397 -1.47 -19.36 0.46
CA VAL A 397 -0.60 -20.41 -0.08
C VAL A 397 -0.39 -21.56 0.90
N PRO A 398 -0.04 -22.77 0.41
CA PRO A 398 0.38 -23.88 1.23
C PRO A 398 1.86 -23.74 1.67
N TYR A 399 2.13 -24.07 2.93
CA TYR A 399 3.45 -24.17 3.52
C TYR A 399 3.87 -25.62 3.69
N LYS A 400 5.19 -25.90 3.61
CA LYS A 400 5.73 -27.26 3.83
C LYS A 400 5.66 -27.71 5.29
N LYS A 401 5.65 -26.76 6.23
CA LYS A 401 5.56 -27.00 7.67
C LYS A 401 4.22 -26.47 8.15
N GLU A 402 3.67 -27.11 9.17
CA GLU A 402 2.50 -26.58 9.86
C GLU A 402 2.78 -25.17 10.38
N LEU A 403 1.81 -24.28 10.21
CA LEU A 403 1.87 -22.96 10.82
C LEU A 403 1.74 -23.10 12.34
N PRO A 404 2.34 -22.20 13.13
CA PRO A 404 2.08 -22.13 14.57
C PRO A 404 0.58 -21.96 14.87
N VAL A 405 0.08 -22.57 15.95
CA VAL A 405 -1.36 -22.62 16.28
C VAL A 405 -2.01 -21.23 16.27
N GLN A 406 -1.30 -20.23 16.79
CA GLN A 406 -1.77 -18.84 16.85
C GLN A 406 -1.95 -18.15 15.48
N PHE A 407 -1.43 -18.73 14.39
CA PHE A 407 -1.51 -18.21 13.02
C PHE A 407 -2.32 -19.12 12.08
N ARG A 408 -2.95 -20.17 12.62
CA ARG A 408 -3.84 -21.05 11.85
C ARG A 408 -5.18 -20.34 11.70
N ASN A 409 -5.35 -19.59 10.62
CA ASN A 409 -6.50 -18.71 10.40
C ASN A 409 -7.74 -19.40 9.82
N PHE A 410 -7.69 -20.71 9.57
CA PHE A 410 -8.79 -21.46 8.95
C PHE A 410 -9.09 -22.76 9.68
N ALA A 411 -10.36 -22.96 10.03
CA ALA A 411 -10.87 -24.28 10.44
C ALA A 411 -11.15 -25.18 9.22
N LYS A 412 -11.61 -24.59 8.12
CA LYS A 412 -11.89 -25.26 6.86
C LYS A 412 -11.55 -24.34 5.68
N ILE A 413 -10.99 -24.93 4.63
CA ILE A 413 -10.77 -24.28 3.34
C ILE A 413 -11.41 -25.17 2.28
N GLU A 414 -12.13 -24.59 1.33
CA GLU A 414 -12.77 -25.33 0.26
C GLU A 414 -11.73 -26.07 -0.59
N GLY A 415 -11.97 -27.35 -0.89
CA GLY A 415 -11.03 -28.18 -1.64
C GLY A 415 -9.80 -28.67 -0.87
N VAL A 416 -9.64 -28.31 0.42
CA VAL A 416 -8.52 -28.74 1.27
C VAL A 416 -9.03 -29.59 2.44
N SER A 417 -8.29 -30.65 2.78
CA SER A 417 -8.62 -31.47 3.95
C SER A 417 -8.44 -30.68 5.27
N ALA A 418 -9.16 -31.06 6.32
CA ALA A 418 -9.05 -30.40 7.63
C ALA A 418 -7.62 -30.44 8.20
N VAL A 419 -6.89 -31.54 7.97
CA VAL A 419 -5.46 -31.65 8.35
C VAL A 419 -4.59 -30.75 7.46
N GLY A 420 -4.92 -30.64 6.17
CA GLY A 420 -4.24 -29.76 5.23
C GLY A 420 -4.34 -28.29 5.59
N ALA A 421 -5.49 -27.82 6.07
CA ALA A 421 -5.74 -26.41 6.41
C ALA A 421 -4.71 -25.81 7.39
N LYS A 422 -4.10 -26.63 8.25
CA LYS A 422 -3.04 -26.24 9.20
C LYS A 422 -1.75 -25.74 8.53
N HIS A 423 -1.60 -26.03 7.25
CA HIS A 423 -0.45 -25.64 6.43
C HIS A 423 -0.74 -24.41 5.56
N TYR A 424 -1.94 -23.85 5.59
CA TYR A 424 -2.32 -22.73 4.72
C TYR A 424 -2.31 -21.41 5.46
N GLY A 425 -1.74 -20.39 4.83
CA GLY A 425 -1.73 -19.02 5.33
C GLY A 425 -1.37 -18.01 4.24
N GLY A 426 -1.54 -16.73 4.54
CA GLY A 426 -1.10 -15.62 3.69
C GLY A 426 0.42 -15.58 3.56
N THR A 427 0.94 -15.21 2.38
CA THR A 427 2.39 -15.14 2.11
C THR A 427 3.15 -14.15 2.98
N VAL A 428 2.47 -13.16 3.56
CA VAL A 428 3.08 -12.08 4.34
C VAL A 428 3.14 -12.46 5.81
N GLU A 429 4.33 -12.86 6.27
CA GLU A 429 4.55 -13.27 7.67
C GLU A 429 4.29 -12.12 8.67
N LEU A 430 4.53 -10.88 8.25
CA LEU A 430 4.26 -9.67 9.05
C LEU A 430 2.76 -9.41 9.25
N ALA A 431 1.91 -10.06 8.46
CA ALA A 431 0.46 -10.00 8.57
C ALA A 431 -0.11 -11.23 9.30
N ASP A 432 0.64 -11.89 10.19
CA ASP A 432 0.21 -13.10 10.91
C ASP A 432 -0.22 -14.29 10.02
N TYR A 433 0.29 -14.35 8.79
CA TYR A 433 -0.24 -15.27 7.78
C TYR A 433 -1.76 -15.10 7.56
N CYS A 434 -2.34 -13.94 7.86
CA CYS A 434 -3.69 -13.57 7.46
C CYS A 434 -3.69 -13.38 5.95
N PRO A 435 -4.48 -14.14 5.19
CA PRO A 435 -4.56 -13.93 3.76
C PRO A 435 -5.48 -12.78 3.41
N TYR A 436 -5.07 -12.00 2.41
CA TYR A 436 -5.81 -10.87 1.89
C TYR A 436 -5.61 -10.72 0.38
N SER A 437 -6.52 -9.97 -0.22
CA SER A 437 -6.45 -9.62 -1.64
C SER A 437 -5.31 -8.64 -1.86
N GLN A 438 -4.28 -9.06 -2.60
CA GLN A 438 -3.08 -8.28 -2.85
C GLN A 438 -2.95 -7.93 -4.33
N GLU A 439 -2.56 -6.68 -4.60
CA GLU A 439 -2.12 -6.23 -5.93
C GLU A 439 -0.88 -7.01 -6.39
N PHE A 440 -0.69 -7.11 -7.70
CA PHE A 440 0.41 -7.90 -8.25
C PHE A 440 1.08 -7.19 -9.41
N GLN A 441 2.35 -7.55 -9.63
CA GLN A 441 3.15 -7.09 -10.76
C GLN A 441 3.50 -8.27 -11.67
N TRP A 442 3.73 -7.98 -12.94
CA TRP A 442 4.32 -8.93 -13.87
C TRP A 442 5.40 -8.27 -14.74
N LYS A 443 6.34 -9.10 -15.19
CA LYS A 443 7.37 -8.69 -16.15
C LYS A 443 6.89 -9.07 -17.54
N LEU A 444 7.04 -8.15 -18.49
CA LEU A 444 6.83 -8.46 -19.89
C LEU A 444 7.92 -9.43 -20.39
N PRO A 445 7.57 -10.44 -21.20
CA PRO A 445 8.56 -11.32 -21.81
C PRO A 445 9.61 -10.50 -22.59
N ASN A 446 10.89 -10.81 -22.39
CA ASN A 446 12.02 -10.15 -23.06
C ASN A 446 12.17 -8.63 -22.81
N SER A 447 11.57 -8.10 -21.74
CA SER A 447 11.69 -6.69 -21.35
C SER A 447 12.08 -6.53 -19.88
N THR A 448 12.76 -5.42 -19.55
CA THR A 448 12.98 -4.99 -18.16
C THR A 448 11.77 -4.26 -17.58
N LEU A 449 10.77 -3.92 -18.41
CA LEU A 449 9.57 -3.21 -18.00
C LEU A 449 8.71 -4.10 -17.09
N ARG A 450 8.35 -3.55 -15.93
CA ARG A 450 7.36 -4.11 -15.00
C ARG A 450 6.04 -3.37 -15.19
N GLN A 451 4.96 -4.14 -15.25
CA GLN A 451 3.58 -3.66 -15.20
C GLN A 451 2.99 -4.07 -13.85
N ASP A 452 2.02 -3.31 -13.36
CA ASP A 452 1.29 -3.61 -12.13
C ASP A 452 -0.20 -3.81 -12.43
N SER A 453 -1.01 -4.13 -11.43
CA SER A 453 -2.42 -4.47 -11.62
C SER A 453 -3.37 -3.26 -11.55
N ARG A 454 -2.86 -2.02 -11.54
CA ARG A 454 -3.70 -0.80 -11.50
C ARG A 454 -4.37 -0.54 -12.84
N CYS A 455 -5.65 -0.22 -12.80
CA CYS A 455 -6.45 0.04 -13.99
C CYS A 455 -6.13 1.40 -14.64
N GLU A 456 -5.63 2.36 -13.86
CA GLU A 456 -5.36 3.73 -14.31
C GLU A 456 -4.14 3.88 -15.23
N LEU A 457 -3.27 2.87 -15.26
CA LEU A 457 -2.03 2.92 -16.00
C LEU A 457 -2.21 2.40 -17.43
N GLU A 458 -2.25 3.31 -18.41
CA GLU A 458 -2.34 2.99 -19.84
C GLU A 458 -1.26 1.98 -20.29
N GLY A 459 -0.10 2.03 -19.63
CA GLY A 459 1.03 1.13 -19.89
C GLY A 459 0.76 -0.33 -19.52
N ASN A 460 -0.37 -0.67 -18.88
CA ASN A 460 -0.77 -2.04 -18.54
C ASN A 460 -1.64 -2.71 -19.63
N ASN A 461 -2.03 -1.97 -20.67
CA ASN A 461 -2.72 -2.56 -21.83
C ASN A 461 -1.87 -3.69 -22.41
N ARG A 462 -2.45 -4.88 -22.48
CA ARG A 462 -1.81 -6.06 -23.08
C ARG A 462 -2.21 -6.19 -24.54
N ASP A 463 -1.24 -6.50 -25.39
CA ASP A 463 -1.49 -7.01 -26.74
C ASP A 463 -2.11 -8.42 -26.61
N GLY A 464 -3.44 -8.45 -26.50
CA GLY A 464 -4.20 -9.65 -26.14
C GLY A 464 -5.52 -9.27 -25.48
N GLU A 465 -6.48 -8.88 -26.31
CA GLU A 465 -7.82 -8.40 -25.94
C GLU A 465 -8.75 -9.49 -25.35
N ASP A 466 -8.20 -10.51 -24.69
CA ASP A 466 -8.88 -11.76 -24.29
C ASP A 466 -10.19 -11.50 -23.52
N ILE A 467 -10.24 -10.44 -22.70
CA ILE A 467 -11.43 -10.01 -21.94
C ILE A 467 -11.86 -8.55 -22.22
N LEU A 468 -11.38 -7.94 -23.31
CA LEU A 468 -11.76 -6.59 -23.76
C LEU A 468 -11.45 -5.47 -22.74
N GLU A 469 -10.39 -5.63 -21.94
CA GLU A 469 -9.97 -4.62 -20.96
C GLU A 469 -9.54 -3.31 -21.61
N VAL A 470 -9.68 -2.22 -20.85
CA VAL A 470 -9.21 -0.89 -21.20
C VAL A 470 -8.51 -0.32 -19.97
N TYR A 471 -7.23 0.01 -20.09
CA TYR A 471 -6.47 0.70 -19.05
C TYR A 471 -6.26 2.17 -19.41
N GLY A 472 -6.40 3.04 -18.42
CA GLY A 472 -6.27 4.49 -18.57
C GLY A 472 -6.87 5.24 -17.38
N THR A 473 -6.67 6.56 -17.30
CA THR A 473 -7.05 7.36 -16.12
C THR A 473 -8.53 7.30 -15.73
N LEU A 474 -9.41 6.96 -16.67
CA LEU A 474 -10.85 6.74 -16.45
C LEU A 474 -11.22 5.26 -16.29
N SER A 475 -10.24 4.36 -16.15
CA SER A 475 -10.47 2.93 -16.00
C SER A 475 -10.48 2.49 -14.55
N ARG A 476 -11.40 1.59 -14.24
CA ARG A 476 -11.61 1.01 -12.92
C ARG A 476 -11.90 -0.49 -13.05
N CYS A 477 -11.77 -1.19 -11.94
CA CYS A 477 -12.00 -2.62 -11.87
C CYS A 477 -13.48 -2.96 -11.68
N PHE A 478 -14.00 -3.86 -12.51
CA PHE A 478 -15.36 -4.38 -12.42
C PHE A 478 -15.38 -5.89 -12.25
N ASP A 479 -16.26 -6.36 -11.37
CA ASP A 479 -16.44 -7.79 -11.11
C ASP A 479 -17.30 -8.45 -12.19
N PHE A 480 -17.04 -9.72 -12.44
CA PHE A 480 -17.81 -10.55 -13.36
C PHE A 480 -18.70 -11.51 -12.61
N LYS A 481 -19.87 -11.79 -13.20
CA LYS A 481 -20.73 -12.86 -12.71
C LYS A 481 -20.11 -14.24 -12.97
N GLN A 482 -19.39 -14.35 -14.08
CA GLN A 482 -18.84 -15.60 -14.59
C GLN A 482 -17.63 -15.30 -15.48
N PRO A 483 -16.70 -16.25 -15.65
CA PRO A 483 -15.54 -16.04 -16.50
C PRO A 483 -15.91 -15.74 -17.95
N PHE A 484 -15.12 -14.88 -18.59
CA PHE A 484 -15.25 -14.60 -20.02
C PHE A 484 -15.02 -15.87 -20.85
N ARG A 485 -15.70 -15.97 -21.98
CA ARG A 485 -15.62 -17.11 -22.90
C ARG A 485 -15.27 -16.62 -24.29
N GLU A 486 -14.28 -17.25 -24.90
CA GLU A 486 -13.91 -17.06 -26.29
C GLU A 486 -14.43 -18.23 -27.13
N ARG A 487 -15.03 -17.92 -28.27
CA ARG A 487 -15.60 -18.91 -29.18
C ARG A 487 -15.17 -18.64 -30.61
N LYS A 488 -14.69 -19.68 -31.29
CA LYS A 488 -14.39 -19.68 -32.72
C LYS A 488 -14.69 -21.05 -33.25
N CYS A 489 -15.47 -21.15 -34.34
CA CYS A 489 -16.00 -22.39 -34.95
C CYS A 489 -15.41 -23.71 -34.39
N GLY A 490 -16.18 -24.41 -33.54
CA GLY A 490 -15.80 -25.70 -32.95
C GLY A 490 -14.84 -25.66 -31.76
N ARG A 491 -14.28 -24.49 -31.41
CA ARG A 491 -13.40 -24.27 -30.26
C ARG A 491 -14.05 -23.28 -29.28
N VAL A 492 -14.10 -23.67 -28.01
CA VAL A 492 -14.56 -22.82 -26.91
C VAL A 492 -13.46 -22.80 -25.86
N ARG A 493 -12.97 -21.62 -25.52
CA ARG A 493 -12.00 -21.40 -24.45
C ARG A 493 -12.68 -20.58 -23.37
N SER A 494 -12.73 -21.11 -22.16
CA SER A 494 -13.20 -20.34 -21.00
C SER A 494 -11.98 -19.75 -20.31
N LEU A 495 -11.97 -18.44 -20.12
CA LEU A 495 -10.90 -17.71 -19.45
C LEU A 495 -11.15 -17.75 -17.94
N LEU A 496 -11.11 -18.96 -17.38
CA LEU A 496 -11.47 -19.27 -15.98
C LEU A 496 -10.67 -18.48 -14.94
N HIS A 497 -9.63 -17.75 -15.34
CA HIS A 497 -8.77 -16.97 -14.45
C HIS A 497 -9.31 -15.58 -14.11
N TYR A 498 -10.25 -15.05 -14.90
CA TYR A 498 -10.74 -13.68 -14.77
C TYR A 498 -12.15 -13.66 -14.21
N MET A 499 -12.27 -13.19 -12.98
CA MET A 499 -13.54 -12.83 -12.33
C MET A 499 -13.68 -11.33 -12.10
N ALA A 500 -12.71 -10.57 -12.59
CA ALA A 500 -12.72 -9.12 -12.66
C ALA A 500 -11.81 -8.65 -13.81
N GLY A 501 -11.99 -7.40 -14.24
CA GLY A 501 -11.15 -6.75 -15.25
C GLY A 501 -11.27 -5.23 -15.21
N CYS A 502 -10.31 -4.54 -15.84
CA CYS A 502 -10.27 -3.08 -15.93
C CYS A 502 -11.05 -2.55 -17.15
N TYR A 503 -11.98 -1.63 -16.92
CA TYR A 503 -12.81 -1.01 -17.96
C TYR A 503 -13.01 0.47 -17.73
N GLU A 504 -13.23 1.22 -18.80
CA GLU A 504 -13.48 2.65 -18.74
C GLU A 504 -14.87 2.93 -18.14
N HIS A 505 -14.96 3.98 -17.33
CA HIS A 505 -16.22 4.41 -16.73
C HIS A 505 -16.50 5.90 -16.98
N SER A 506 -17.78 6.25 -17.02
CA SER A 506 -18.25 7.62 -17.18
C SER A 506 -19.52 7.85 -16.37
N CYS A 507 -19.59 8.95 -15.62
CA CYS A 507 -20.77 9.35 -14.87
C CYS A 507 -21.54 10.41 -15.68
N GLN A 508 -22.74 10.06 -16.15
CA GLN A 508 -23.57 10.96 -16.97
C GLN A 508 -24.96 11.06 -16.37
N ASN A 509 -25.41 12.29 -16.06
CA ASN A 509 -26.73 12.57 -15.47
C ASN A 509 -27.08 11.73 -14.22
N GLY A 510 -26.07 11.42 -13.41
CA GLY A 510 -26.23 10.60 -12.21
C GLY A 510 -26.33 9.08 -12.46
N THR A 511 -25.97 8.63 -13.66
CA THR A 511 -25.93 7.21 -14.04
C THR A 511 -24.50 6.82 -14.39
N LEU A 512 -24.03 5.73 -13.79
CA LEU A 512 -22.74 5.12 -14.11
C LEU A 512 -22.84 4.43 -15.48
N HIS A 513 -21.85 4.67 -16.33
CA HIS A 513 -21.71 4.00 -17.62
C HIS A 513 -20.34 3.31 -17.70
N ILE A 514 -20.30 2.15 -18.36
CA ILE A 514 -19.10 1.32 -18.47
C ILE A 514 -18.84 1.04 -19.95
N ALA A 515 -17.60 1.19 -20.41
CA ALA A 515 -17.19 0.85 -21.76
C ALA A 515 -16.09 -0.22 -21.74
N VAL A 516 -16.27 -1.26 -22.55
CA VAL A 516 -15.24 -2.24 -22.89
C VAL A 516 -14.50 -1.83 -24.16
N HIS A 517 -13.38 -2.49 -24.47
CA HIS A 517 -12.55 -2.18 -25.64
C HIS A 517 -13.39 -1.98 -26.92
N ASP A 518 -13.19 -0.82 -27.57
CA ASP A 518 -13.87 -0.32 -28.75
C ASP A 518 -15.41 -0.22 -28.67
N SER A 519 -16.04 -0.22 -27.49
CA SER A 519 -17.53 -0.29 -27.37
C SER A 519 -18.20 1.04 -27.08
N ASP A 520 -19.50 1.09 -27.38
CA ASP A 520 -20.39 2.10 -26.80
C ASP A 520 -20.51 1.88 -25.29
N PHE A 521 -20.78 2.97 -24.55
CA PHE A 521 -21.02 2.92 -23.11
C PHE A 521 -22.33 2.16 -22.76
N TYR A 522 -22.23 1.25 -21.79
CA TYR A 522 -23.35 0.52 -21.21
C TYR A 522 -23.78 1.17 -19.89
N PRO A 523 -25.07 1.55 -19.73
CA PRO A 523 -25.56 2.18 -18.50
C PRO A 523 -25.79 1.15 -17.38
N CYS A 524 -25.43 1.52 -16.15
CA CYS A 524 -25.75 0.83 -14.91
C CYS A 524 -26.87 1.56 -14.17
N TYR A 525 -28.07 0.99 -14.16
CA TYR A 525 -29.26 1.60 -13.55
C TYR A 525 -29.43 1.20 -12.08
N SER A 526 -28.91 0.05 -11.68
CA SER A 526 -28.98 -0.45 -10.30
C SER A 526 -27.79 -1.34 -9.94
N THR A 527 -27.44 -1.37 -8.65
CA THR A 527 -26.44 -2.29 -8.10
C THR A 527 -26.81 -3.75 -8.40
N GLY A 528 -25.83 -4.55 -8.81
CA GLY A 528 -26.01 -5.96 -9.13
C GLY A 528 -26.65 -6.25 -10.49
N GLN A 529 -26.98 -5.20 -11.27
CA GLN A 529 -27.47 -5.38 -12.63
C GLN A 529 -26.40 -6.03 -13.53
N HIS A 530 -26.82 -6.86 -14.47
CA HIS A 530 -25.91 -7.58 -15.36
C HIS A 530 -25.83 -6.91 -16.73
N ILE A 531 -24.60 -6.58 -17.15
CA ILE A 531 -24.28 -6.14 -18.51
C ILE A 531 -23.72 -7.33 -19.28
N HIS A 532 -24.41 -7.74 -20.33
CA HIS A 532 -24.05 -8.84 -21.19
C HIS A 532 -23.21 -8.36 -22.37
N ILE A 533 -21.93 -8.69 -22.34
CA ILE A 533 -20.97 -8.35 -23.39
C ILE A 533 -20.91 -9.50 -24.39
N LYS A 534 -21.13 -9.18 -25.66
CA LYS A 534 -20.92 -10.09 -26.80
C LYS A 534 -20.26 -9.33 -27.93
N ARG A 535 -19.02 -9.65 -28.25
CA ARG A 535 -18.25 -8.94 -29.27
C ARG A 535 -17.38 -9.87 -30.08
N ILE A 536 -17.23 -9.58 -31.37
CA ILE A 536 -16.28 -10.28 -32.24
C ILE A 536 -15.06 -9.39 -32.39
N THR A 537 -13.89 -9.92 -32.06
CA THR A 537 -12.59 -9.27 -32.29
C THR A 537 -11.56 -10.33 -32.66
N ASP A 538 -10.72 -10.02 -33.65
CA ASP A 538 -9.78 -10.98 -34.28
C ASP A 538 -10.41 -12.32 -34.72
N GLY A 539 -11.70 -12.27 -35.09
CA GLY A 539 -12.48 -13.45 -35.49
C GLY A 539 -12.82 -14.41 -34.35
N TRP A 540 -12.70 -13.98 -33.08
CA TRP A 540 -13.18 -14.69 -31.90
C TRP A 540 -14.39 -13.96 -31.30
N LEU A 541 -15.45 -14.71 -30.99
CA LEU A 541 -16.58 -14.20 -30.22
C LEU A 541 -16.23 -14.25 -28.73
N ARG A 542 -16.15 -13.08 -28.09
CA ARG A 542 -15.95 -12.89 -26.66
C ARG A 542 -17.31 -12.65 -25.99
N GLU A 543 -17.66 -13.51 -25.04
CA GLU A 543 -18.90 -13.45 -24.26
C GLU A 543 -18.56 -13.30 -22.77
N GLY A 544 -19.09 -12.26 -22.13
CA GLY A 544 -18.85 -11.95 -20.72
C GLY A 544 -20.06 -11.30 -20.05
N VAL A 545 -20.06 -11.28 -18.72
CA VAL A 545 -21.12 -10.63 -17.94
C VAL A 545 -20.51 -9.79 -16.83
N ILE A 546 -20.57 -8.48 -16.99
CA ILE A 546 -20.10 -7.49 -16.00
C ILE A 546 -21.22 -7.22 -15.01
N VAL A 547 -20.88 -7.14 -13.72
CA VAL A 547 -21.83 -6.80 -12.64
C VAL A 547 -21.73 -5.30 -12.34
N CYS A 548 -22.85 -4.59 -12.41
CA CYS A 548 -22.91 -3.17 -12.08
C CYS A 548 -22.65 -2.96 -10.57
N PRO A 549 -21.67 -2.13 -10.21
CA PRO A 549 -21.40 -1.79 -8.81
C PRO A 549 -22.41 -0.75 -8.29
N PRO A 550 -22.40 -0.46 -6.98
CA PRO A 550 -23.06 0.71 -6.44
C PRO A 550 -22.57 2.00 -7.12
N CYS A 551 -23.51 2.88 -7.48
CA CYS A 551 -23.19 4.11 -8.20
C CYS A 551 -22.31 5.06 -7.38
N ASP A 552 -22.50 5.10 -6.06
CA ASP A 552 -21.79 5.96 -5.11
C ASP A 552 -20.32 5.56 -4.91
N GLU A 553 -19.92 4.36 -5.36
CA GLU A 553 -18.51 3.97 -5.44
C GLU A 553 -17.76 4.69 -6.57
N PHE A 554 -18.46 5.26 -7.56
CA PHE A 554 -17.87 5.85 -8.77
C PHE A 554 -18.27 7.30 -9.02
N CYS A 555 -19.53 7.64 -8.77
CA CYS A 555 -20.12 8.93 -9.11
C CYS A 555 -20.45 9.73 -7.85
N SER A 556 -20.16 11.04 -7.87
CA SER A 556 -20.48 11.95 -6.76
C SER A 556 -21.98 12.25 -6.63
N GLN A 557 -22.73 12.08 -7.71
CA GLN A 557 -24.18 12.24 -7.76
C GLN A 557 -24.77 11.00 -8.42
N CYS A 558 -25.78 10.41 -7.78
CA CYS A 558 -26.44 9.19 -8.25
C CYS A 558 -27.94 9.38 -8.27
N LYS A 559 -28.55 9.00 -9.40
CA LYS A 559 -30.00 9.06 -9.59
C LYS A 559 -30.61 7.68 -9.36
N ASN A 560 -31.75 7.64 -8.68
CA ASN A 560 -32.59 6.45 -8.66
C ASN A 560 -33.36 6.32 -9.98
N HIS A 561 -33.29 5.15 -10.58
CA HIS A 561 -33.99 4.86 -11.83
C HIS A 561 -35.30 4.13 -11.58
N ASP A 562 -36.41 4.72 -12.00
CA ASP A 562 -37.75 4.12 -11.84
C ASP A 562 -37.97 2.92 -12.78
N VAL A 563 -37.23 2.87 -13.89
CA VAL A 563 -37.28 1.78 -14.88
C VAL A 563 -35.89 1.20 -15.04
N VAL A 564 -35.73 -0.07 -14.63
CA VAL A 564 -34.49 -0.83 -14.75
C VAL A 564 -34.68 -1.90 -15.83
N PRO A 565 -34.00 -1.82 -16.99
CA PRO A 565 -34.06 -2.85 -18.01
C PRO A 565 -33.58 -4.20 -17.46
N LEU A 566 -34.30 -5.27 -17.80
CA LEU A 566 -33.93 -6.64 -17.40
C LEU A 566 -32.67 -7.15 -18.11
N TYR A 567 -32.30 -6.55 -19.25
CA TYR A 567 -31.15 -6.95 -20.06
C TYR A 567 -30.46 -5.72 -20.65
N ILE A 568 -29.14 -5.66 -20.48
CA ILE A 568 -28.27 -4.68 -21.14
C ILE A 568 -27.23 -5.46 -21.95
N GLY A 569 -27.13 -5.17 -23.24
CA GLY A 569 -26.21 -5.84 -24.15
C GLY A 569 -26.77 -5.89 -25.57
N ARG A 570 -25.90 -6.04 -26.57
CA ARG A 570 -26.36 -6.30 -27.95
C ARG A 570 -26.65 -7.80 -28.10
N LEU A 571 -27.89 -8.13 -28.48
CA LEU A 571 -28.23 -9.47 -28.93
C LEU A 571 -27.63 -9.69 -30.32
N ILE A 572 -26.54 -10.45 -30.40
CA ILE A 572 -26.08 -10.99 -31.69
C ILE A 572 -27.14 -12.01 -32.13
N ARG A 573 -27.89 -11.71 -33.19
CA ARG A 573 -28.81 -12.68 -33.80
C ARG A 573 -27.97 -13.88 -34.25
N ASN A 574 -28.28 -15.07 -33.74
CA ASN A 574 -27.63 -16.30 -34.18
C ASN A 574 -27.83 -16.44 -35.70
N CYS A 575 -26.75 -16.58 -36.47
CA CYS A 575 -26.79 -17.15 -37.82
C CYS A 575 -27.08 -18.66 -37.74
N ALA A 576 -28.20 -19.04 -37.13
CA ALA A 576 -28.63 -20.42 -37.03
C ALA A 576 -30.12 -20.51 -37.37
N GLN A 577 -30.45 -20.24 -38.63
CA GLN A 577 -31.68 -20.76 -39.25
C GLN A 577 -31.68 -20.82 -40.78
N ASN A 578 -30.53 -20.74 -41.45
CA ASN A 578 -30.44 -21.27 -42.82
C ASN A 578 -30.06 -22.74 -42.72
N ARG A 579 -31.06 -23.61 -42.54
CA ARG A 579 -30.96 -24.99 -43.02
C ARG A 579 -30.72 -24.91 -44.53
N LEU A 580 -29.47 -24.97 -44.95
CA LEU A 580 -29.14 -25.36 -46.31
C LEU A 580 -29.59 -26.80 -46.45
N THR A 581 -30.78 -26.99 -47.02
CA THR A 581 -31.22 -28.26 -47.56
C THR A 581 -30.17 -28.66 -48.61
N VAL A 582 -29.37 -29.68 -48.30
CA VAL A 582 -28.49 -30.29 -49.28
C VAL A 582 -29.41 -30.99 -50.29
N LEU A 583 -29.74 -30.29 -51.37
CA LEU A 583 -30.23 -30.93 -52.58
C LEU A 583 -29.03 -31.62 -53.21
N SER A 584 -29.04 -32.95 -53.15
CA SER A 584 -28.13 -33.79 -53.91
C SER A 584 -28.24 -33.44 -55.40
N PHE A 585 -27.16 -32.97 -56.00
CA PHE A 585 -26.99 -33.02 -57.44
C PHE A 585 -25.93 -34.08 -57.77
N GLN A 586 -26.37 -35.15 -58.43
CA GLN A 586 -25.51 -36.02 -59.21
C GLN A 586 -25.00 -35.22 -60.40
N GLY A 587 -23.67 -35.13 -60.55
CA GLY A 587 -23.05 -34.48 -61.69
C GLY A 587 -21.56 -34.35 -61.47
N SER A 588 -20.82 -35.21 -62.16
CA SER A 588 -19.37 -35.20 -62.33
C SER A 588 -18.83 -33.82 -62.70
N ASP A 589 -17.87 -33.30 -61.93
CA ASP A 589 -16.57 -32.85 -62.42
C ASP A 589 -15.67 -32.37 -61.27
N ILE A 590 -14.39 -32.74 -61.39
CA ILE A 590 -13.29 -32.46 -60.47
C ILE A 590 -12.61 -31.15 -60.89
N LEU A 591 -12.28 -30.24 -59.95
CA LEU A 591 -11.04 -29.40 -59.89
C LEU A 591 -11.11 -28.38 -58.70
N PRO A 592 -9.99 -27.80 -58.23
CA PRO A 592 -9.65 -27.72 -56.81
C PRO A 592 -9.60 -26.28 -56.25
N CYS A 593 -9.46 -26.18 -54.93
CA CYS A 593 -9.10 -24.95 -54.21
C CYS A 593 -7.87 -24.25 -54.83
N VAL A 594 -7.90 -22.91 -54.93
CA VAL A 594 -6.81 -21.97 -54.55
C VAL A 594 -7.22 -20.48 -54.78
N LYS A 595 -7.02 -19.69 -53.72
CA LYS A 595 -6.65 -18.25 -53.56
C LYS A 595 -7.42 -17.07 -54.18
N GLU A 596 -7.79 -16.17 -53.25
CA GLU A 596 -7.64 -14.69 -53.22
C GLU A 596 -7.67 -13.88 -54.53
N LEU A 597 -8.59 -12.91 -54.63
CA LEU A 597 -8.28 -11.48 -54.51
C LEU A 597 -9.53 -10.59 -54.60
N SER A 598 -9.62 -9.66 -53.66
CA SER A 598 -10.14 -8.28 -53.76
C SER A 598 -11.07 -7.90 -54.92
N SER A 599 -12.27 -7.45 -54.59
CA SER A 599 -12.82 -6.16 -55.03
C SER A 599 -14.18 -5.96 -54.37
N GLY A 600 -14.51 -4.71 -54.03
CA GLY A 600 -15.71 -4.39 -53.27
C GLY A 600 -17.01 -4.78 -53.99
N TRP A 601 -18.10 -4.71 -53.25
CA TRP A 601 -19.23 -3.85 -53.58
C TRP A 601 -20.09 -3.67 -52.32
N SER A 602 -20.47 -2.41 -52.18
CA SER A 602 -21.36 -1.77 -51.22
C SER A 602 -22.81 -2.24 -51.31
N HIS A 603 -23.56 -1.98 -50.24
CA HIS A 603 -25.02 -1.96 -50.10
C HIS A 603 -25.76 -3.29 -49.89
N CYS A 604 -26.14 -3.55 -48.63
CA CYS A 604 -27.54 -3.59 -48.22
C CYS A 604 -27.66 -3.78 -46.71
N CYS A 605 -27.90 -2.69 -45.98
CA CYS A 605 -28.74 -2.63 -44.78
C CYS A 605 -28.93 -1.14 -44.46
N HIS A 606 -29.89 -0.51 -45.14
CA HIS A 606 -30.40 0.80 -44.75
C HIS A 606 -31.26 0.68 -43.51
N ASP A 607 -31.13 1.69 -42.65
CA ASP A 607 -32.08 2.21 -41.67
C ASP A 607 -33.48 1.60 -41.66
N ILE A 608 -33.91 1.16 -40.48
CA ILE A 608 -35.29 1.39 -40.04
C ILE A 608 -35.23 1.95 -38.61
N SER A 609 -35.51 3.25 -38.51
CA SER A 609 -35.84 3.92 -37.27
C SER A 609 -37.35 4.26 -37.26
N ARG A 610 -37.95 4.03 -36.08
CA ARG A 610 -39.16 4.63 -35.50
C ARG A 610 -40.57 4.35 -36.09
N TYR A 611 -41.41 3.96 -35.12
CA TYR A 611 -42.84 4.23 -34.86
C TYR A 611 -43.83 3.05 -34.85
N ASP A 612 -44.55 3.06 -33.73
CA ASP A 612 -45.91 2.64 -33.43
C ASP A 612 -46.24 1.28 -32.79
N VAL A 613 -46.71 1.44 -31.56
CA VAL A 613 -47.55 0.58 -30.73
C VAL A 613 -48.81 0.20 -31.51
N ALA A 614 -49.09 -1.10 -31.61
CA ALA A 614 -50.45 -1.59 -31.85
C ALA A 614 -50.68 -2.89 -31.09
N VAL A 615 -51.57 -2.79 -30.11
CA VAL A 615 -52.25 -3.88 -29.40
C VAL A 615 -53.13 -4.65 -30.38
N LEU A 616 -53.02 -5.97 -30.41
CA LEU A 616 -54.10 -6.84 -30.89
C LEU A 616 -54.33 -8.01 -29.93
N ILE A 617 -55.39 -7.86 -29.14
CA ILE A 617 -56.15 -8.93 -28.51
C ILE A 617 -57.15 -9.44 -29.56
N GLY A 618 -57.26 -10.77 -29.74
CA GLY A 618 -58.26 -11.38 -30.62
C GLY A 618 -58.43 -12.88 -30.35
N ASN A 619 -59.59 -13.22 -29.80
CA ASN A 619 -59.98 -14.49 -29.18
C ASN A 619 -60.42 -15.62 -30.16
N CYS A 620 -60.30 -16.85 -29.63
CA CYS A 620 -61.19 -18.03 -29.75
C CYS A 620 -61.55 -18.67 -31.11
N GLY A 621 -61.28 -19.99 -31.20
CA GLY A 621 -62.01 -20.93 -32.07
C GLY A 621 -61.61 -22.39 -31.85
N ARG A 622 -62.49 -23.17 -31.19
CA ARG A 622 -62.35 -24.60 -30.82
C ARG A 622 -62.54 -25.59 -31.99
N ARG A 623 -61.88 -26.77 -31.90
CA ARG A 623 -62.42 -28.18 -31.91
C ARG A 623 -61.32 -29.15 -32.41
N LEU A 624 -60.77 -30.05 -31.57
CA LEU A 624 -61.25 -31.40 -31.16
C LEU A 624 -61.13 -32.49 -32.24
N SER A 625 -60.19 -33.43 -32.04
CA SER A 625 -60.35 -34.92 -32.03
C SER A 625 -58.96 -35.58 -32.11
N THR A 626 -58.42 -36.15 -31.02
CA THR A 626 -58.43 -37.59 -30.69
C THR A 626 -57.95 -38.52 -31.80
N GLU A 627 -56.76 -39.10 -31.64
CA GLU A 627 -56.57 -40.57 -31.74
C GLU A 627 -55.23 -41.00 -31.12
N GLN A 628 -55.30 -42.16 -30.44
CA GLN A 628 -54.27 -42.85 -29.68
C GLN A 628 -53.40 -43.78 -30.56
N CYS A 629 -52.41 -44.40 -29.90
CA CYS A 629 -51.58 -45.57 -30.23
C CYS A 629 -50.14 -45.17 -30.58
N GLY A 630 -49.09 -45.73 -29.99
CA GLY A 630 -48.93 -46.91 -29.14
C GLY A 630 -47.45 -47.31 -29.23
N GLY A 631 -46.95 -48.02 -28.21
CA GLY A 631 -45.54 -48.25 -27.91
C GLY A 631 -44.62 -48.77 -29.04
N THR A 632 -43.33 -48.46 -28.93
CA THR A 632 -42.32 -49.37 -28.35
C THR A 632 -41.10 -48.57 -27.91
#